data_AF-A0A830FAW3-F1
#
_entry.id   AF-A0A830FAW3-F1
#
_cell.length_a   1.000
_cell.length_b   1.000
_cell.length_c   1.000
_cell.angle_alpha   90.00
_cell.angle_beta   90.00
_cell.angle_gamma   90.00
#
_symmetry.space_group_name_H-M   'P 1'
#
loop_
_entity.id
_entity.type
_entity.pdbx_description
1 polymer ?
#
loop_
_entity_poly.entity_id
_entity_poly.type
_entity_poly.pdbx_seq_one_letter_code
_entity_poly.pdbx_strand_id
1 'polypeptide(L)'
;MSDEFGIDLDDLPAELCEREQWVGWWVEERGGKETKVPVNAETGGFGSATDAVTWTDATTAVDAVESGEADGVGFVFTDDDPLVGVDLDDCRDPETGAVEEDARDIVERLDSYTEVSPSGTGFHVLVEGELPEGRNRRGSVECYETARFFTVTGDHVDATPTRIARRQDALRGIHREYVQPGDEDGATDDVAAAPVESSGDATPMSDVDLEDEELLEKAMAASNGGKFKRLWNGRFGGYDSQSEADMAFCCLLAFWTGGDQAQMDRLFRESGLLREKWDEVHYADGSAYGEKTIERAVQQTSEFYDPGTSQTADDVEADGQGAASRADRGEAYLREKNRVLADRVETLEATLEEKNDRIEELEATVERLKSELDAVEPETDTGTERGDESESSVWGRTKGWFESD
;
A
#
# COMPACT_ATOMS: atom_id res chain seq x y z
N MET A 1 8.89 -20.88 -27.41
CA MET A 1 7.63 -20.52 -28.07
C MET A 1 7.04 -19.50 -27.12
N SER A 2 7.10 -18.22 -27.51
CA SER A 2 6.50 -17.17 -26.71
C SER A 2 5.03 -17.23 -27.03
N ASP A 3 4.23 -17.85 -26.17
CA ASP A 3 2.78 -17.80 -26.27
C ASP A 3 2.36 -16.32 -26.11
N GLU A 4 1.57 -15.83 -27.06
CA GLU A 4 1.02 -14.48 -27.07
C GLU A 4 0.06 -14.34 -25.89
N PHE A 5 0.50 -13.70 -24.80
CA PHE A 5 -0.36 -13.28 -23.71
C PHE A 5 -1.11 -12.01 -24.15
N GLY A 6 -2.25 -12.17 -24.81
CA GLY A 6 -3.23 -11.11 -25.00
C GLY A 6 -4.42 -11.37 -24.09
N ILE A 7 -4.73 -10.45 -23.19
CA ILE A 7 -5.91 -10.55 -22.34
C ILE A 7 -7.13 -10.13 -23.17
N ASP A 8 -8.08 -11.04 -23.38
CA ASP A 8 -9.35 -10.69 -24.00
C ASP A 8 -10.32 -10.17 -22.91
N LEU A 9 -10.75 -8.91 -23.05
CA LEU A 9 -11.70 -8.29 -22.12
C LEU A 9 -13.05 -9.03 -22.10
N ASP A 10 -13.40 -9.76 -23.15
CA ASP A 10 -14.62 -10.57 -23.21
C ASP A 10 -14.56 -11.81 -22.29
N ASP A 11 -13.35 -12.25 -21.91
CA ASP A 11 -13.12 -13.36 -20.98
C ASP A 11 -13.11 -12.91 -19.50
N LEU A 12 -13.15 -11.59 -19.25
CA LEU A 12 -13.17 -11.01 -17.92
C LEU A 12 -14.60 -10.69 -17.44
N PRO A 13 -14.84 -10.69 -16.11
CA PRO A 13 -16.13 -10.27 -15.57
C PRO A 13 -16.43 -8.81 -15.93
N ALA A 14 -17.61 -8.56 -16.49
CA ALA A 14 -18.04 -7.22 -16.86
C ALA A 14 -17.97 -6.23 -15.69
N GLU A 15 -18.30 -6.69 -14.48
CA GLU A 15 -18.21 -5.88 -13.27
C GLU A 15 -16.78 -5.37 -13.03
N LEU A 16 -15.75 -6.17 -13.33
CA LEU A 16 -14.36 -5.77 -13.16
C LEU A 16 -13.96 -4.72 -14.22
N CYS A 17 -14.37 -4.94 -15.46
CA CYS A 17 -14.05 -4.06 -16.60
C CYS A 17 -14.75 -2.69 -16.52
N GLU A 18 -15.89 -2.59 -15.83
CA GLU A 18 -16.65 -1.34 -15.65
C GLU A 18 -15.98 -0.33 -14.68
N ARG A 19 -14.91 -0.72 -13.98
CA ARG A 19 -14.25 0.08 -12.94
C ARG A 19 -12.93 0.68 -13.43
N GLU A 20 -12.65 1.92 -13.05
CA GLU A 20 -11.39 2.64 -13.35
C GLU A 20 -10.33 2.36 -12.27
N GLN A 21 -10.07 1.07 -12.02
CA GLN A 21 -9.18 0.57 -10.96
C GLN A 21 -8.07 -0.32 -11.52
N TRP A 22 -7.74 -0.16 -12.81
CA TRP A 22 -6.73 -0.97 -13.49
C TRP A 22 -5.36 -0.32 -13.48
N VAL A 23 -4.33 -1.16 -13.34
CA VAL A 23 -2.93 -0.78 -13.43
C VAL A 23 -2.21 -1.75 -14.37
N GLY A 24 -1.08 -1.32 -14.95
CA GLY A 24 -0.12 -2.27 -15.49
C GLY A 24 0.77 -2.81 -14.38
N TRP A 25 1.56 -3.85 -14.67
CA TRP A 25 2.72 -4.21 -13.86
C TRP A 25 3.86 -4.74 -14.71
N TRP A 26 5.09 -4.63 -14.20
CA TRP A 26 6.26 -5.34 -14.73
C TRP A 26 6.94 -6.19 -13.66
N VAL A 27 7.72 -7.17 -14.10
CA VAL A 27 8.58 -7.96 -13.22
C VAL A 27 9.87 -7.19 -12.93
N GLU A 28 10.16 -6.99 -11.66
CA GLU A 28 11.42 -6.43 -11.18
C GLU A 28 12.10 -7.39 -10.19
N GLU A 29 13.40 -7.64 -10.38
CA GLU A 29 14.17 -8.44 -9.42
C GLU A 29 14.54 -7.58 -8.20
N ARG A 30 14.06 -7.99 -7.02
CA ARG A 30 14.39 -7.36 -5.73
C ARG A 30 14.95 -8.41 -4.80
N GLY A 31 16.25 -8.28 -4.47
CA GLY A 31 16.91 -9.19 -3.53
C GLY A 31 16.96 -10.64 -3.99
N GLY A 32 17.00 -10.88 -5.31
CA GLY A 32 16.99 -12.22 -5.90
C GLY A 32 15.61 -12.89 -5.97
N LYS A 33 14.53 -12.15 -5.71
CA LYS A 33 13.14 -12.57 -5.94
C LYS A 33 12.52 -11.70 -7.03
N GLU A 34 11.80 -12.32 -7.96
CA GLU A 34 10.95 -11.62 -8.92
C GLU A 34 9.75 -11.02 -8.20
N THR A 35 9.57 -9.70 -8.30
CA THR A 35 8.48 -8.95 -7.68
C THR A 35 7.69 -8.23 -8.77
N LYS A 36 6.36 -8.29 -8.70
CA LYS A 36 5.50 -7.58 -9.63
C LYS A 36 5.26 -6.17 -9.11
N VAL A 37 5.68 -5.17 -9.88
CA VAL A 37 5.62 -3.76 -9.48
C VAL A 37 4.54 -3.06 -10.31
N PRO A 38 3.58 -2.35 -9.68
CA PRO A 38 2.52 -1.67 -10.41
C PRO A 38 3.07 -0.47 -11.18
N VAL A 39 2.48 -0.22 -12.35
CA VAL A 39 2.84 0.84 -13.28
C VAL A 39 1.58 1.57 -13.73
N ASN A 40 1.69 2.87 -13.96
CA ASN A 40 0.60 3.62 -14.55
C ASN A 40 0.53 3.27 -16.04
N ALA A 41 -0.53 2.60 -16.46
CA ALA A 41 -0.67 2.10 -17.83
C ALA A 41 -0.91 3.21 -18.87
N GLU A 42 -1.40 4.39 -18.47
CA GLU A 42 -1.54 5.53 -19.40
C GLU A 42 -0.20 6.18 -19.76
N THR A 43 0.75 6.16 -18.83
CA THR A 43 2.00 6.94 -18.93
C THR A 43 3.25 6.09 -19.02
N GLY A 44 3.15 4.79 -18.73
CA GLY A 44 4.30 3.88 -18.54
C GLY A 44 5.15 4.21 -17.29
N GLY A 45 4.67 5.14 -16.45
CA GLY A 45 5.37 5.61 -15.26
C GLY A 45 5.12 4.77 -14.02
N PHE A 46 5.55 5.26 -12.85
CA PHE A 46 5.29 4.60 -11.57
C PHE A 46 3.79 4.49 -11.28
N GLY A 47 3.35 3.28 -10.95
CA GLY A 47 2.00 3.00 -10.47
C GLY A 47 1.97 2.79 -8.95
N SER A 48 0.78 2.83 -8.37
CA SER A 48 0.54 2.61 -6.95
C SER A 48 -0.74 1.83 -6.74
N ALA A 49 -0.74 0.86 -5.82
CA ALA A 49 -1.97 0.16 -5.41
C ALA A 49 -2.83 0.97 -4.41
N THR A 50 -2.47 2.23 -4.14
CA THR A 50 -3.15 3.09 -3.15
C THR A 50 -3.35 4.53 -3.63
N ASP A 51 -2.92 4.87 -4.85
CA ASP A 51 -3.10 6.20 -5.43
C ASP A 51 -3.92 6.09 -6.71
N ALA A 52 -5.19 6.48 -6.61
CA ALA A 52 -6.17 6.39 -7.69
C ALA A 52 -5.79 7.21 -8.93
N VAL A 53 -4.92 8.21 -8.80
CA VAL A 53 -4.40 8.98 -9.94
C VAL A 53 -3.52 8.13 -10.85
N THR A 54 -3.05 6.97 -10.36
CA THR A 54 -2.21 6.05 -11.13
C THR A 54 -2.98 4.92 -11.81
N TRP A 55 -4.30 4.86 -11.61
CA TRP A 55 -5.17 3.83 -12.16
C TRP A 55 -5.86 4.32 -13.44
N THR A 56 -6.36 3.38 -14.23
CA THR A 56 -7.03 3.65 -15.50
C THR A 56 -8.17 2.64 -15.73
N ASP A 57 -8.84 2.75 -16.87
CA ASP A 57 -9.80 1.76 -17.37
C ASP A 57 -9.13 0.48 -17.92
N ALA A 58 -9.92 -0.60 -18.03
CA ALA A 58 -9.43 -1.91 -18.47
C ALA A 58 -8.85 -1.91 -19.89
N THR A 59 -9.43 -1.12 -20.80
CA THR A 59 -8.99 -1.07 -22.21
C THR A 59 -7.58 -0.49 -22.28
N THR A 60 -7.37 0.66 -21.64
CA THR A 60 -6.05 1.30 -21.60
C THR A 60 -5.00 0.42 -20.91
N ALA A 61 -5.38 -0.30 -19.85
CA ALA A 61 -4.46 -1.24 -19.20
C ALA A 61 -4.04 -2.39 -20.11
N VAL A 62 -4.98 -2.99 -20.85
CA VAL A 62 -4.68 -4.06 -21.82
C VAL A 62 -3.87 -3.53 -23.00
N ASP A 63 -4.20 -2.35 -23.53
CA ASP A 63 -3.46 -1.70 -24.61
C ASP A 63 -1.97 -1.49 -24.23
N ALA A 64 -1.69 -1.15 -22.97
CA ALA A 64 -0.33 -1.01 -22.46
C ALA A 64 0.46 -2.33 -22.43
N VAL A 65 -0.20 -3.47 -22.28
CA VAL A 65 0.44 -4.79 -22.40
C VAL A 65 0.70 -5.12 -23.87
N GLU A 66 -0.29 -4.88 -24.74
CA GLU A 66 -0.16 -5.12 -26.19
C GLU A 66 0.93 -4.25 -26.83
N SER A 67 1.12 -3.01 -26.34
CA SER A 67 2.18 -2.10 -26.77
C SER A 67 3.56 -2.44 -26.19
N GLY A 68 3.62 -3.32 -25.19
CA GLY A 68 4.84 -3.71 -24.47
C GLY A 68 5.32 -2.69 -23.44
N GLU A 69 4.43 -1.80 -22.98
CA GLU A 69 4.69 -0.84 -21.89
C GLU A 69 4.50 -1.46 -20.50
N ALA A 70 3.81 -2.60 -20.41
CA ALA A 70 3.67 -3.42 -19.20
C ALA A 70 3.82 -4.92 -19.53
N ASP A 71 4.23 -5.73 -18.55
CA ASP A 71 4.31 -7.19 -18.69
C ASP A 71 2.96 -7.88 -18.46
N GLY A 72 2.03 -7.19 -17.78
CA GLY A 72 0.67 -7.65 -17.56
C GLY A 72 -0.20 -6.57 -16.91
N VAL A 73 -1.48 -6.88 -16.70
CA VAL A 73 -2.44 -5.98 -16.05
C VAL A 73 -2.75 -6.44 -14.63
N GLY A 74 -3.17 -5.49 -13.80
CA GLY A 74 -3.66 -5.75 -12.47
C GLY A 74 -4.86 -4.90 -12.11
N PHE A 75 -5.60 -5.35 -11.13
CA PHE A 75 -6.80 -4.71 -10.62
C PHE A 75 -6.62 -4.36 -9.14
N VAL A 76 -6.93 -3.12 -8.76
CA VAL A 76 -6.74 -2.60 -7.41
C VAL A 76 -8.03 -2.71 -6.61
N PHE A 77 -7.97 -3.32 -5.43
CA PHE A 77 -9.10 -3.38 -4.49
C PHE A 77 -9.12 -2.15 -3.59
N THR A 78 -10.32 -1.64 -3.31
CA THR A 78 -10.54 -0.46 -2.49
C THR A 78 -11.68 -0.68 -1.51
N ASP A 79 -11.67 0.10 -0.42
CA ASP A 79 -12.75 0.06 0.59
C ASP A 79 -14.13 0.45 0.02
N ASP A 80 -14.17 1.09 -1.16
CA ASP A 80 -15.39 1.56 -1.81
C ASP A 80 -16.02 0.52 -2.76
N ASP A 81 -15.34 -0.60 -3.03
CA ASP A 81 -15.88 -1.68 -3.85
C ASP A 81 -16.12 -2.95 -3.02
N PRO A 82 -17.18 -3.74 -3.33
CA PRO A 82 -17.55 -4.89 -2.52
C PRO A 82 -16.76 -6.15 -2.89
N LEU A 83 -15.56 -6.02 -3.49
CA LEU A 83 -14.80 -7.14 -4.03
C LEU A 83 -13.76 -7.63 -3.01
N VAL A 84 -13.65 -8.95 -2.91
CA VAL A 84 -12.61 -9.62 -2.15
C VAL A 84 -11.87 -10.57 -3.08
N GLY A 85 -10.55 -10.40 -3.17
CA GLY A 85 -9.66 -11.33 -3.84
C GLY A 85 -9.14 -12.39 -2.87
N VAL A 86 -9.30 -13.66 -3.23
CA VAL A 86 -8.71 -14.80 -2.52
C VAL A 86 -7.60 -15.38 -3.39
N ASP A 87 -6.37 -15.31 -2.91
CA ASP A 87 -5.16 -15.81 -3.57
C ASP A 87 -4.76 -17.17 -2.98
N LEU A 88 -4.52 -18.14 -3.86
CA LEU A 88 -4.17 -19.51 -3.55
C LEU A 88 -2.81 -19.86 -4.16
N ASP A 89 -1.75 -19.66 -3.39
CA ASP A 89 -0.36 -19.86 -3.82
C ASP A 89 0.04 -21.34 -3.91
N ASP A 90 0.87 -21.69 -4.90
CA ASP A 90 1.58 -22.97 -5.03
C ASP A 90 0.71 -24.24 -4.87
N CYS A 91 -0.58 -24.16 -5.21
CA CYS A 91 -1.56 -25.22 -5.04
C CYS A 91 -1.90 -25.98 -6.33
N ARG A 92 -1.26 -25.63 -7.46
CA ARG A 92 -1.45 -26.21 -8.78
C ARG A 92 -0.12 -26.60 -9.40
N ASP A 93 -0.05 -27.81 -9.97
CA ASP A 93 1.06 -28.23 -10.82
C ASP A 93 0.83 -27.72 -12.26
N PRO A 94 1.71 -26.86 -12.82
CA PRO A 94 1.48 -26.23 -14.12
C PRO A 94 1.62 -27.20 -15.29
N GLU A 95 2.33 -28.32 -15.14
CA GLU A 95 2.53 -29.30 -16.21
C GLU A 95 1.36 -30.28 -16.32
N THR A 96 0.77 -30.65 -15.19
CA THR A 96 -0.25 -31.70 -15.09
C THR A 96 -1.65 -31.15 -14.82
N GLY A 97 -1.76 -29.92 -14.32
CA GLY A 97 -3.00 -29.32 -13.85
C GLY A 97 -3.55 -29.95 -12.56
N ALA A 98 -2.74 -30.75 -11.84
CA ALA A 98 -3.14 -31.31 -10.56
C ALA A 98 -3.29 -30.19 -9.52
N VAL A 99 -4.37 -30.22 -8.75
CA VAL A 99 -4.72 -29.20 -7.75
C VAL A 99 -4.78 -29.83 -6.36
N GLU A 100 -4.25 -29.14 -5.36
CA GLU A 100 -4.34 -29.56 -3.96
C GLU A 100 -5.80 -29.60 -3.47
N GLU A 101 -6.08 -30.50 -2.51
CA GLU A 101 -7.45 -30.75 -2.03
C GLU A 101 -8.06 -29.50 -1.38
N ASP A 102 -7.27 -28.77 -0.58
CA ASP A 102 -7.72 -27.54 0.08
C ASP A 102 -8.06 -26.44 -0.93
N ALA A 103 -7.22 -26.24 -1.95
CA ALA A 103 -7.49 -25.26 -3.00
C ALA A 103 -8.74 -25.63 -3.81
N ARG A 104 -8.93 -26.92 -4.09
CA ARG A 104 -10.14 -27.41 -4.75
C ARG A 104 -11.39 -27.15 -3.92
N ASP A 105 -11.37 -27.44 -2.61
CA ASP A 105 -12.49 -27.18 -1.71
C ASP A 105 -12.83 -25.69 -1.64
N ILE A 106 -11.81 -24.83 -1.54
CA ILE A 106 -11.99 -23.37 -1.53
C ILE A 106 -12.67 -22.89 -2.82
N VAL A 107 -12.14 -23.26 -3.98
CA VAL A 107 -12.70 -22.85 -5.29
C VAL A 107 -14.14 -23.36 -5.45
N GLU A 108 -14.41 -24.63 -5.09
CA GLU A 108 -15.74 -25.23 -5.21
C GLU A 108 -16.76 -24.58 -4.24
N ARG A 109 -16.34 -24.15 -3.04
CA ARG A 109 -17.22 -23.50 -2.06
C ARG A 109 -17.47 -22.03 -2.37
N LEU A 110 -16.45 -21.32 -2.84
CA LEU A 110 -16.59 -19.93 -3.26
C LEU A 110 -17.42 -19.84 -4.54
N ASP A 111 -17.30 -20.78 -5.49
CA ASP A 111 -18.16 -20.89 -6.68
C ASP A 111 -18.38 -19.51 -7.34
N SER A 112 -17.29 -18.89 -7.73
CA SER A 112 -17.21 -17.53 -8.29
C SER A 112 -16.12 -17.47 -9.36
N TYR A 113 -15.96 -16.31 -10.01
CA TYR A 113 -14.90 -16.10 -10.99
C TYR A 113 -13.54 -16.54 -10.43
N THR A 114 -12.90 -17.44 -11.16
CA THR A 114 -11.61 -18.02 -10.80
C THR A 114 -10.72 -18.03 -12.03
N GLU A 115 -9.48 -17.58 -11.89
CA GLU A 115 -8.47 -17.59 -12.94
C GLU A 115 -7.16 -18.21 -12.42
N VAL A 116 -6.34 -18.70 -13.35
CA VAL A 116 -4.99 -19.17 -13.04
C VAL A 116 -4.06 -17.97 -12.85
N SER A 117 -3.30 -17.96 -11.76
CA SER A 117 -2.30 -16.90 -11.47
C SER A 117 -1.21 -16.84 -12.55
N PRO A 118 -0.48 -15.71 -12.70
CA PRO A 118 0.56 -15.57 -13.73
C PRO A 118 1.70 -16.59 -13.66
N SER A 119 1.99 -17.16 -12.48
CA SER A 119 3.00 -18.23 -12.34
C SER A 119 2.53 -19.58 -12.89
N GLY A 120 1.22 -19.76 -13.06
CA GLY A 120 0.58 -21.03 -13.39
C GLY A 120 0.48 -22.01 -12.21
N THR A 121 1.01 -21.65 -11.04
CA THR A 121 1.10 -22.51 -9.84
C THR A 121 -0.01 -22.29 -8.82
N GLY A 122 -0.80 -21.23 -8.98
CA GLY A 122 -1.88 -20.86 -8.07
C GLY A 122 -3.13 -20.34 -8.78
N PHE A 123 -4.12 -19.92 -8.00
CA PHE A 123 -5.39 -19.37 -8.49
C PHE A 123 -5.74 -18.06 -7.80
N HIS A 124 -6.43 -17.18 -8.52
CA HIS A 124 -7.17 -16.07 -7.93
C HIS A 124 -8.67 -16.35 -8.00
N VAL A 125 -9.36 -16.21 -6.88
CA VAL A 125 -10.84 -16.26 -6.83
C VAL A 125 -11.34 -14.87 -6.44
N LEU A 126 -12.20 -14.28 -7.26
CA LEU A 126 -12.83 -12.99 -6.99
C LEU A 126 -14.27 -13.21 -6.52
N VAL A 127 -14.64 -12.64 -5.37
CA VAL A 127 -15.99 -12.73 -4.81
C VAL A 127 -16.52 -11.36 -4.42
N GLU A 128 -17.85 -11.21 -4.39
CA GLU A 128 -18.48 -10.06 -3.73
C GLU A 128 -18.75 -10.40 -2.25
N GLY A 129 -18.28 -9.55 -1.34
CA GLY A 129 -18.41 -9.74 0.09
C GLY A 129 -17.60 -8.73 0.91
N GLU A 130 -17.53 -8.98 2.20
CA GLU A 130 -16.73 -8.26 3.18
C GLU A 130 -15.84 -9.27 3.89
N LEU A 131 -14.55 -9.00 3.97
CA LEU A 131 -13.60 -9.86 4.65
C LEU A 131 -13.84 -9.78 6.17
N PRO A 132 -13.91 -10.92 6.88
CA PRO A 132 -14.01 -10.89 8.33
C PRO A 132 -12.75 -10.30 8.97
N GLU A 133 -12.92 -9.56 10.06
CA GLU A 133 -11.81 -9.03 10.84
C GLU A 133 -10.84 -10.14 11.29
N GLY A 134 -9.56 -9.80 11.38
CA GLY A 134 -8.53 -10.70 11.89
C GLY A 134 -7.41 -10.93 10.88
N ARG A 135 -6.93 -12.18 10.81
CA ARG A 135 -5.86 -12.53 9.87
C ARG A 135 -6.41 -12.51 8.45
N ASN A 136 -5.61 -12.05 7.52
CA ASN A 136 -5.91 -12.06 6.10
C ASN A 136 -5.06 -13.09 5.32
N ARG A 137 -4.16 -13.81 6.00
CA ARG A 137 -3.31 -14.83 5.40
C ARG A 137 -3.02 -15.96 6.37
N ARG A 138 -2.98 -17.20 5.85
CA ARG A 138 -2.39 -18.36 6.52
C ARG A 138 -1.94 -19.39 5.49
N GLY A 139 -0.68 -19.80 5.59
CA GLY A 139 -0.09 -20.74 4.62
C GLY A 139 -0.10 -20.14 3.21
N SER A 140 -0.67 -20.89 2.27
CA SER A 140 -0.85 -20.53 0.86
C SER A 140 -2.16 -19.78 0.56
N VAL A 141 -2.99 -19.50 1.58
CA VAL A 141 -4.27 -18.82 1.38
C VAL A 141 -4.16 -17.39 1.88
N GLU A 142 -4.40 -16.43 0.99
CA GLU A 142 -4.46 -15.01 1.29
C GLU A 142 -5.80 -14.40 0.84
N CYS A 143 -6.35 -13.46 1.61
CA CYS A 143 -7.61 -12.79 1.31
C CYS A 143 -7.41 -11.27 1.41
N TYR A 144 -7.86 -10.51 0.41
CA TYR A 144 -7.68 -9.06 0.36
C TYR A 144 -8.92 -8.35 -0.13
N GLU A 145 -9.26 -7.23 0.51
CA GLU A 145 -10.35 -6.33 0.11
C GLU A 145 -9.88 -4.90 -0.17
N THR A 146 -8.62 -4.56 0.14
CA THR A 146 -8.09 -3.19 0.00
C THR A 146 -6.57 -3.13 -0.08
N ALA A 147 -6.05 -2.00 -0.54
CA ALA A 147 -4.63 -1.58 -0.51
C ALA A 147 -3.63 -2.52 -1.19
N ARG A 148 -4.12 -3.45 -2.01
CA ARG A 148 -3.34 -4.34 -2.88
C ARG A 148 -3.97 -4.40 -4.26
N PHE A 149 -3.16 -4.77 -5.23
CA PHE A 149 -3.64 -5.14 -6.56
C PHE A 149 -3.48 -6.64 -6.75
N PHE A 150 -4.40 -7.26 -7.48
CA PHE A 150 -4.21 -8.60 -8.02
C PHE A 150 -3.74 -8.46 -9.45
N THR A 151 -2.79 -9.30 -9.86
CA THR A 151 -2.57 -9.50 -11.28
C THR A 151 -3.75 -10.22 -11.88
N VAL A 152 -4.21 -9.78 -13.04
CA VAL A 152 -5.32 -10.39 -13.78
C VAL A 152 -4.73 -11.09 -14.99
N THR A 153 -5.11 -12.35 -15.21
CA THR A 153 -4.62 -13.13 -16.35
C THR A 153 -5.70 -13.37 -17.39
N GLY A 154 -6.97 -13.41 -16.98
CA GLY A 154 -8.07 -13.85 -17.85
C GLY A 154 -8.03 -15.35 -18.18
N ASP A 155 -7.07 -16.13 -17.65
CA ASP A 155 -6.98 -17.58 -17.85
C ASP A 155 -8.01 -18.27 -16.95
N HIS A 156 -9.27 -18.18 -17.39
CA HIS A 156 -10.45 -18.65 -16.66
C HIS A 156 -10.39 -20.16 -16.39
N VAL A 157 -10.64 -20.54 -15.14
CA VAL A 157 -10.67 -21.95 -14.75
C VAL A 157 -11.99 -22.58 -15.21
N ASP A 158 -11.87 -23.56 -16.10
CA ASP A 158 -12.98 -24.38 -16.59
C ASP A 158 -13.93 -24.83 -15.47
N ALA A 159 -15.23 -24.78 -15.77
CA ALA A 159 -16.32 -25.15 -14.87
C ALA A 159 -16.53 -24.27 -13.62
N THR A 160 -15.76 -23.19 -13.46
CA THR A 160 -16.09 -22.12 -12.50
C THR A 160 -16.99 -21.06 -13.17
N PRO A 161 -17.75 -20.25 -12.41
CA PRO A 161 -18.52 -19.15 -12.99
C PRO A 161 -17.64 -18.13 -13.71
N THR A 162 -18.16 -17.53 -14.79
CA THR A 162 -17.49 -16.42 -15.50
C THR A 162 -17.81 -15.04 -14.92
N ARG A 163 -18.63 -14.98 -13.87
CA ARG A 163 -19.04 -13.75 -13.18
C ARG A 163 -18.59 -13.76 -11.73
N ILE A 164 -18.38 -12.57 -11.17
CA ILE A 164 -18.14 -12.42 -9.74
C ILE A 164 -19.47 -12.61 -9.01
N ALA A 165 -19.50 -13.55 -8.06
CA ALA A 165 -20.70 -13.88 -7.29
C ALA A 165 -20.58 -13.39 -5.85
N ARG A 166 -21.70 -12.94 -5.27
CA ARG A 166 -21.80 -12.63 -3.84
C ARG A 166 -21.75 -13.90 -2.99
N ARG A 167 -20.75 -14.01 -2.12
CA ARG A 167 -20.40 -15.26 -1.41
C ARG A 167 -20.07 -15.08 0.07
N GLN A 168 -20.72 -14.13 0.74
CA GLN A 168 -20.41 -13.77 2.14
C GLN A 168 -20.32 -14.97 3.10
N ASP A 169 -21.29 -15.88 3.08
CA ASP A 169 -21.31 -17.02 4.01
C ASP A 169 -20.20 -18.04 3.70
N ALA A 170 -19.93 -18.27 2.42
CA ALA A 170 -18.83 -19.13 1.98
C ALA A 170 -17.48 -18.50 2.33
N LEU A 171 -17.29 -17.21 2.03
CA LEU A 171 -16.10 -16.44 2.38
C LEU A 171 -15.82 -16.50 3.89
N ARG A 172 -16.83 -16.28 4.74
CA ARG A 172 -16.71 -16.42 6.20
C ARG A 172 -16.32 -17.82 6.64
N GLY A 173 -16.88 -18.85 5.98
CA GLY A 173 -16.56 -20.25 6.26
C GLY A 173 -15.11 -20.59 5.90
N ILE A 174 -14.67 -20.18 4.70
CA ILE A 174 -13.30 -20.36 4.22
C ILE A 174 -12.31 -19.60 5.10
N HIS A 175 -12.59 -18.34 5.39
CA HIS A 175 -11.75 -17.51 6.27
C HIS A 175 -11.58 -18.16 7.64
N ARG A 176 -12.68 -18.62 8.26
CA ARG A 176 -12.60 -19.33 9.54
C ARG A 176 -11.81 -20.64 9.44
N GLU A 177 -11.91 -21.40 8.37
CA GLU A 177 -11.31 -22.74 8.33
C GLU A 177 -9.83 -22.70 7.93
N TYR A 178 -9.54 -21.95 6.88
CA TYR A 178 -8.23 -21.92 6.26
C TYR A 178 -7.36 -20.79 6.80
N VAL A 179 -7.95 -19.63 7.14
CA VAL A 179 -7.20 -18.44 7.58
C VAL A 179 -7.17 -18.30 9.11
N GLN A 180 -8.29 -18.57 9.79
CA GLN A 180 -8.47 -18.33 11.21
C GLN A 180 -9.23 -19.49 11.91
N PRO A 181 -8.69 -20.73 11.92
CA PRO A 181 -9.32 -21.85 12.63
C PRO A 181 -9.47 -21.50 14.10
N GLY A 182 -10.69 -21.64 14.62
CA GLY A 182 -10.98 -21.35 16.03
C GLY A 182 -10.15 -22.23 16.97
N ASP A 183 -9.76 -21.66 18.11
CA ASP A 183 -8.98 -22.29 19.19
C ASP A 183 -9.73 -23.44 19.93
N GLU A 184 -10.41 -24.34 19.21
CA GLU A 184 -11.13 -25.50 19.77
C GLU A 184 -10.60 -26.84 19.20
N ASP A 185 -9.28 -27.03 19.20
CA ASP A 185 -8.63 -28.33 19.46
C ASP A 185 -7.13 -28.10 19.67
N GLY A 186 -6.72 -28.07 20.94
CA GLY A 186 -5.39 -27.64 21.36
C GLY A 186 -4.26 -28.58 20.91
N ALA A 187 -3.51 -28.11 19.92
CA ALA A 187 -2.06 -28.30 19.83
C ALA A 187 -1.42 -27.09 19.12
N THR A 188 -0.86 -26.19 19.95
CA THR A 188 0.01 -25.01 19.70
C THR A 188 -0.64 -23.72 19.17
N ASP A 189 -0.51 -22.67 20.00
CA ASP A 189 -0.57 -21.20 19.79
C ASP A 189 -1.83 -20.63 19.08
N ASP A 190 -2.62 -19.69 19.59
CA ASP A 190 -2.46 -18.65 20.62
C ASP A 190 -3.88 -18.11 20.93
N VAL A 191 -4.26 -18.07 22.20
CA VAL A 191 -5.66 -17.90 22.64
C VAL A 191 -6.13 -16.44 22.58
N ALA A 192 -7.23 -16.22 21.88
CA ALA A 192 -8.00 -14.97 21.85
C ALA A 192 -8.65 -14.62 23.22
N ALA A 193 -8.71 -13.32 23.54
CA ALA A 193 -9.61 -12.77 24.54
C ALA A 193 -10.87 -12.22 23.87
N ALA A 194 -12.04 -12.61 24.38
CA ALA A 194 -13.37 -12.22 23.90
C ALA A 194 -14.04 -11.20 24.88
N PRO A 195 -15.27 -10.69 24.64
CA PRO A 195 -15.53 -9.27 24.36
C PRO A 195 -16.37 -8.56 25.46
N VAL A 196 -16.37 -7.22 25.50
CA VAL A 196 -17.39 -6.43 26.21
C VAL A 196 -17.84 -5.20 25.41
N GLU A 197 -19.09 -5.28 24.97
CA GLU A 197 -20.13 -4.27 24.69
C GLU A 197 -19.75 -2.78 24.55
N SER A 198 -20.23 -2.21 23.44
CA SER A 198 -20.20 -0.80 23.04
C SER A 198 -20.98 0.13 23.98
N SER A 199 -20.40 1.29 24.27
CA SER A 199 -21.11 2.55 24.50
C SER A 199 -20.18 3.71 24.20
N GLY A 200 -20.53 4.52 23.20
CA GLY A 200 -19.69 5.59 22.68
C GLY A 200 -19.54 6.79 23.61
N ASP A 201 -18.40 7.46 23.49
CA ASP A 201 -18.23 8.91 23.33
C ASP A 201 -16.75 9.17 22.97
N ALA A 202 -16.46 10.32 22.40
CA ALA A 202 -15.18 10.74 21.82
C ALA A 202 -13.95 10.65 22.75
N THR A 203 -12.78 10.63 22.11
CA THR A 203 -11.37 10.63 22.60
C THR A 203 -11.11 11.19 24.01
N PRO A 204 -10.12 10.61 24.72
CA PRO A 204 -8.84 11.32 24.82
C PRO A 204 -7.59 10.41 24.72
N MET A 205 -6.52 10.95 24.14
CA MET A 205 -5.18 10.37 24.13
C MET A 205 -4.63 10.26 25.56
N SER A 206 -4.11 9.10 25.95
CA SER A 206 -3.43 8.86 27.23
C SER A 206 -1.91 8.89 27.03
N ASP A 207 -1.25 9.89 27.63
CA ASP A 207 0.21 9.90 27.79
C ASP A 207 0.64 8.70 28.65
N VAL A 208 1.46 7.82 28.09
CA VAL A 208 2.12 6.75 28.84
C VAL A 208 3.36 7.34 29.51
N ASP A 209 3.22 7.88 30.73
CA ASP A 209 4.33 8.26 31.61
C ASP A 209 5.04 6.99 32.17
N LEU A 210 5.56 6.13 31.29
CA LEU A 210 6.51 5.09 31.68
C LEU A 210 7.89 5.49 31.16
N GLU A 211 8.90 5.46 32.03
CA GLU A 211 10.28 5.65 31.62
C GLU A 211 10.66 4.57 30.58
N ASP A 212 11.40 4.95 29.54
CA ASP A 212 11.72 4.12 28.35
C ASP A 212 12.18 2.70 28.73
N GLU A 213 12.94 2.54 29.82
CA GLU A 213 13.40 1.25 30.35
C GLU A 213 12.25 0.34 30.85
N GLU A 214 11.28 0.89 31.59
CA GLU A 214 10.14 0.13 32.13
C GLU A 214 9.16 -0.26 31.00
N LEU A 215 9.01 0.61 30.01
CA LEU A 215 8.25 0.34 28.79
C LEU A 215 8.89 -0.80 28.00
N LEU A 216 10.21 -0.81 27.84
CA LEU A 216 10.94 -1.88 27.17
C LEU A 216 10.84 -3.22 27.91
N GLU A 217 10.95 -3.23 29.24
CA GLU A 217 10.77 -4.44 30.04
C GLU A 217 9.36 -5.03 29.85
N LYS A 218 8.32 -4.19 29.92
CA LYS A 218 6.92 -4.61 29.69
C LYS A 218 6.69 -5.07 28.25
N ALA A 219 7.22 -4.35 27.26
CA ALA A 219 7.10 -4.70 25.86
C ALA A 219 7.79 -6.03 25.53
N MET A 220 8.93 -6.32 26.14
CA MET A 220 9.65 -7.59 25.97
C MET A 220 9.00 -8.76 26.73
N ALA A 221 8.25 -8.49 27.80
CA ALA A 221 7.57 -9.50 28.61
C ALA A 221 6.13 -9.82 28.14
N ALA A 222 5.55 -8.99 27.26
CA ALA A 222 4.22 -9.19 26.71
C ALA A 222 4.10 -10.45 25.82
N SER A 223 2.87 -10.84 25.47
CA SER A 223 2.58 -11.97 24.59
C SER A 223 3.25 -11.85 23.21
N ASN A 224 3.43 -10.63 22.72
CA ASN A 224 4.16 -10.31 21.49
C ASN A 224 5.65 -9.96 21.72
N GLY A 225 6.16 -10.11 22.95
CA GLY A 225 7.50 -9.68 23.36
C GLY A 225 8.64 -10.40 22.66
N GLY A 226 8.41 -11.62 22.16
CA GLY A 226 9.36 -12.32 21.29
C GLY A 226 9.60 -11.60 19.96
N LYS A 227 8.54 -11.05 19.35
CA LYS A 227 8.60 -10.24 18.12
C LYS A 227 9.27 -8.89 18.41
N PHE A 228 8.88 -8.24 19.49
CA PHE A 228 9.49 -6.98 19.95
C PHE A 228 11.00 -7.13 20.19
N LYS A 229 11.41 -8.14 20.96
CA LYS A 229 12.82 -8.43 21.25
C LYS A 229 13.63 -8.73 20.00
N ARG A 230 13.04 -9.44 19.04
CA ARG A 230 13.71 -9.77 17.77
C ARG A 230 14.01 -8.50 16.96
N LEU A 231 13.02 -7.62 16.81
CA LEU A 231 13.17 -6.34 16.09
C LEU A 231 14.07 -5.35 16.85
N TRP A 232 13.91 -5.25 18.18
CA TRP A 232 14.78 -4.45 19.05
C TRP A 232 16.27 -4.78 18.86
N ASN A 233 16.60 -6.06 18.68
CA ASN A 233 17.98 -6.53 18.46
C ASN A 233 18.44 -6.45 16.99
N GLY A 234 17.72 -5.75 16.11
CA GLY A 234 18.08 -5.59 14.70
C GLY A 234 17.88 -6.84 13.84
N ARG A 235 17.18 -7.87 14.35
CA ARG A 235 16.91 -9.09 13.59
C ARG A 235 15.59 -8.94 12.84
N PHE A 236 15.65 -8.55 11.58
CA PHE A 236 14.44 -8.43 10.74
C PHE A 236 14.07 -9.73 9.98
N GLY A 237 14.65 -10.87 10.36
CA GLY A 237 14.34 -12.16 9.72
C GLY A 237 12.86 -12.54 9.85
N GLY A 238 12.21 -12.79 8.72
CA GLY A 238 10.76 -13.01 8.60
C GLY A 238 9.99 -11.83 8.02
N TYR A 239 10.68 -10.75 7.63
CA TYR A 239 10.17 -9.64 6.84
C TYR A 239 10.87 -9.63 5.48
N ASP A 240 10.14 -9.26 4.41
CA ASP A 240 10.68 -9.26 3.05
C ASP A 240 11.65 -8.09 2.82
N SER A 241 11.54 -7.03 3.62
CA SER A 241 12.55 -5.97 3.65
C SER A 241 12.79 -5.38 5.03
N GLN A 242 13.96 -4.76 5.22
CA GLN A 242 14.23 -4.01 6.45
C GLN A 242 13.25 -2.85 6.63
N SER A 243 12.79 -2.21 5.54
CA SER A 243 11.81 -1.13 5.62
C SER A 243 10.44 -1.60 6.16
N GLU A 244 10.07 -2.83 5.83
CA GLU A 244 8.86 -3.49 6.37
C GLU A 244 9.02 -3.84 7.86
N ALA A 245 10.22 -4.28 8.26
CA ALA A 245 10.56 -4.50 9.65
C ALA A 245 10.62 -3.18 10.46
N ASP A 246 11.12 -2.10 9.86
CA ASP A 246 11.12 -0.75 10.44
C ASP A 246 9.68 -0.32 10.74
N MET A 247 8.75 -0.49 9.79
CA MET A 247 7.32 -0.19 9.96
C MET A 247 6.67 -1.07 11.02
N ALA A 248 6.87 -2.39 10.95
CA ALA A 248 6.29 -3.31 11.93
C ALA A 248 6.80 -3.04 13.35
N PHE A 249 8.04 -2.60 13.49
CA PHE A 249 8.60 -2.17 14.77
C PHE A 249 8.01 -0.84 15.23
N CYS A 250 7.82 0.13 14.32
CA CYS A 250 7.15 1.40 14.64
C CYS A 250 5.70 1.21 15.08
N CYS A 251 4.93 0.27 14.52
CA CYS A 251 3.58 -0.02 14.99
C CYS A 251 3.57 -0.60 16.41
N LEU A 252 4.56 -1.43 16.74
CA LEU A 252 4.73 -1.92 18.12
C LEU A 252 5.08 -0.76 19.06
N LEU A 253 6.01 0.11 18.67
CA LEU A 253 6.37 1.29 19.47
C LEU A 253 5.18 2.25 19.62
N ALA A 254 4.38 2.45 18.58
CA ALA A 254 3.19 3.29 18.62
C ALA A 254 2.21 2.82 19.70
N PHE A 255 1.93 1.50 19.75
CA PHE A 255 1.11 0.91 20.80
C PHE A 255 1.67 1.20 22.20
N TRP A 256 2.96 0.91 22.43
CA TRP A 256 3.56 1.03 23.77
C TRP A 256 3.77 2.46 24.26
N THR A 257 4.04 3.39 23.35
CA THR A 257 4.34 4.81 23.65
C THR A 257 3.10 5.70 23.64
N GLY A 258 1.90 5.14 23.39
CA GLY A 258 0.70 5.96 23.23
C GLY A 258 0.73 6.86 21.99
N GLY A 259 1.57 6.54 21.01
CA GLY A 259 1.78 7.36 19.81
C GLY A 259 2.66 8.60 20.02
N ASP A 260 3.44 8.69 21.12
CA ASP A 260 4.45 9.72 21.28
C ASP A 260 5.58 9.51 20.26
N GLN A 261 5.49 10.24 19.14
CA GLN A 261 6.44 10.18 18.04
C GLN A 261 7.88 10.48 18.46
N ALA A 262 8.09 11.36 19.45
CA ALA A 262 9.42 11.69 19.93
C ALA A 262 10.00 10.54 20.79
N GLN A 263 9.15 9.86 21.57
CA GLN A 263 9.55 8.65 22.30
C GLN A 263 9.82 7.48 21.34
N MET A 264 8.98 7.31 20.32
CA MET A 264 9.17 6.32 19.26
C MET A 264 10.50 6.51 18.53
N ASP A 265 10.85 7.74 18.14
CA ASP A 265 12.13 8.01 17.46
C ASP A 265 13.34 7.71 18.36
N ARG A 266 13.29 8.09 19.65
CA ARG A 266 14.36 7.75 20.61
C ARG A 266 14.55 6.24 20.73
N LEU A 267 13.46 5.51 20.96
CA LEU A 267 13.47 4.05 21.10
C LEU A 267 13.91 3.35 19.80
N PHE A 268 13.52 3.87 18.63
CA PHE A 268 13.95 3.32 17.36
C PHE A 268 15.46 3.49 17.17
N ARG A 269 16.02 4.65 17.52
CA ARG A 269 17.47 4.92 17.44
C ARG A 269 18.30 4.05 18.39
N GLU A 270 17.72 3.61 19.49
CA GLU A 270 18.35 2.67 20.44
C GLU A 270 18.26 1.21 19.99
N SER A 271 17.42 0.92 18.99
CA SER A 271 17.29 -0.42 18.42
C SER A 271 18.42 -0.78 17.45
N GLY A 272 18.59 -2.09 17.21
CA GLY A 272 19.52 -2.60 16.20
C GLY A 272 19.06 -2.40 14.75
N LEU A 273 17.93 -1.74 14.49
CA LEU A 273 17.40 -1.49 13.13
C LEU A 273 17.85 -0.14 12.54
N LEU A 274 18.40 0.77 13.35
CA LEU A 274 18.85 2.09 12.92
C LEU A 274 19.89 2.01 11.78
N ARG A 275 19.73 2.88 10.79
CA ARG A 275 20.62 3.02 9.63
C ARG A 275 20.54 4.44 9.05
N GLU A 276 21.49 4.79 8.17
CA GLU A 276 21.59 6.12 7.54
C GLU A 276 20.27 6.57 6.90
N LYS A 277 19.55 5.65 6.25
CA LYS A 277 18.21 5.89 5.68
C LYS A 277 17.18 6.45 6.67
N TRP A 278 17.33 6.24 7.97
CA TRP A 278 16.38 6.76 8.97
C TRP A 278 16.28 8.29 8.94
N ASP A 279 17.41 8.97 8.74
CA ASP A 279 17.53 10.42 8.72
C ASP A 279 17.57 11.00 7.29
N GLU A 280 17.48 10.14 6.25
CA GLU A 280 17.45 10.58 4.85
C GLU A 280 16.10 11.24 4.52
N VAL A 281 16.17 12.41 3.89
CA VAL A 281 14.99 13.11 3.34
C VAL A 281 14.51 12.37 2.10
N HIS A 282 13.35 11.74 2.22
CA HIS A 282 12.79 10.87 1.17
C HIS A 282 11.52 11.43 0.54
N TYR A 283 10.98 12.53 1.07
CA TYR A 283 9.67 13.04 0.70
C TYR A 283 9.77 14.49 0.21
N ALA A 284 8.88 14.85 -0.73
CA ALA A 284 8.83 16.18 -1.34
C ALA A 284 8.48 17.31 -0.35
N ASP A 285 7.99 16.96 0.84
CA ASP A 285 7.69 17.88 1.94
C ASP A 285 8.88 18.12 2.89
N GLY A 286 10.04 17.54 2.57
CA GLY A 286 11.28 17.66 3.34
C GLY A 286 11.40 16.70 4.52
N SER A 287 10.41 15.83 4.74
CA SER A 287 10.42 14.90 5.87
C SER A 287 11.41 13.75 5.67
N ALA A 288 12.01 13.30 6.78
CA ALA A 288 12.87 12.13 6.79
C ALA A 288 12.05 10.83 6.69
N TYR A 289 12.68 9.74 6.22
CA TYR A 289 12.03 8.43 6.17
C TYR A 289 11.57 7.93 7.54
N GLY A 290 12.37 8.12 8.59
CA GLY A 290 11.97 7.75 9.95
C GLY A 290 10.73 8.50 10.43
N GLU A 291 10.66 9.81 10.16
CA GLU A 291 9.54 10.68 10.53
C GLU A 291 8.23 10.21 9.87
N LYS A 292 8.25 9.91 8.57
CA LYS A 292 7.07 9.38 7.88
C LYS A 292 6.71 7.95 8.29
N THR A 293 7.69 7.15 8.67
CA THR A 293 7.45 5.78 9.15
C THR A 293 6.74 5.82 10.51
N ILE A 294 7.16 6.70 11.41
CA ILE A 294 6.52 6.95 12.70
C ILE A 294 5.11 7.53 12.49
N GLU A 295 4.97 8.54 11.64
CA GLU A 295 3.67 9.18 11.36
C GLU A 295 2.64 8.15 10.88
N ARG A 296 3.02 7.29 9.93
CA ARG A 296 2.18 6.22 9.40
C ARG A 296 1.86 5.16 10.44
N ALA A 297 2.83 4.76 11.27
CA ALA A 297 2.61 3.79 12.33
C ALA A 297 1.58 4.29 13.36
N VAL A 298 1.63 5.57 13.74
CA VAL A 298 0.64 6.17 14.65
C VAL A 298 -0.75 6.22 13.99
N GLN A 299 -0.83 6.56 12.71
CA GLN A 299 -2.11 6.58 11.97
C GLN A 299 -2.75 5.20 11.82
N GLN A 300 -1.93 4.15 11.64
CA GLN A 300 -2.39 2.76 11.49
C GLN A 300 -2.70 2.06 12.83
N THR A 301 -2.31 2.64 13.96
CA THR A 301 -2.50 2.03 15.28
C THR A 301 -3.77 2.57 15.92
N SER A 302 -4.80 1.73 16.02
CA SER A 302 -6.11 2.08 16.60
C SER A 302 -6.20 1.85 18.12
N GLU A 303 -5.27 1.10 18.71
CA GLU A 303 -5.22 0.78 20.14
C GLU A 303 -3.86 1.19 20.74
N PHE A 304 -3.89 1.77 21.94
CA PHE A 304 -2.69 2.23 22.64
C PHE A 304 -2.62 1.62 24.04
N TYR A 305 -1.41 1.41 24.53
CA TYR A 305 -1.17 0.87 25.87
C TYR A 305 -1.63 1.88 26.93
N ASP A 306 -2.66 1.54 27.72
CA ASP A 306 -3.08 2.31 28.89
C ASP A 306 -2.60 1.59 30.17
N PRO A 307 -1.61 2.14 30.91
CA PRO A 307 -1.14 1.56 32.16
C PRO A 307 -2.21 1.51 33.27
N GLY A 308 -3.37 2.16 33.08
CA GLY A 308 -4.50 2.19 34.02
C GLY A 308 -5.40 0.94 34.03
N THR A 309 -5.29 0.03 33.08
CA THR A 309 -6.19 -1.15 32.99
C THR A 309 -5.72 -2.38 33.77
N SER A 310 -4.56 -2.33 34.43
CA SER A 310 -3.98 -3.48 35.14
C SER A 310 -3.66 -3.20 36.60
N GLN A 311 -4.62 -2.66 37.38
CA GLN A 311 -4.54 -2.70 38.84
C GLN A 311 -5.93 -2.84 39.49
N THR A 312 -6.34 -4.07 39.79
CA THR A 312 -7.20 -4.32 40.97
C THR A 312 -6.79 -5.62 41.68
N ALA A 313 -6.66 -5.51 43.01
CA ALA A 313 -6.28 -6.47 44.07
C ALA A 313 -4.76 -6.65 44.27
N ASP A 314 -4.10 -6.19 45.34
CA ASP A 314 -4.55 -5.74 46.68
C ASP A 314 -3.55 -4.74 47.33
N ASP A 315 -4.12 -3.88 48.19
CA ASP A 315 -3.61 -3.21 49.40
C ASP A 315 -2.87 -1.83 49.43
N VAL A 316 -3.69 -0.81 49.76
CA VAL A 316 -3.61 0.22 50.84
C VAL A 316 -2.65 1.44 50.77
N GLU A 317 -3.32 2.61 50.66
CA GLU A 317 -3.06 4.00 51.16
C GLU A 317 -1.69 4.69 50.97
N ALA A 318 -1.70 5.86 50.30
CA ALA A 318 -1.53 7.16 50.95
C ALA A 318 -1.57 8.38 50.00
N ASP A 319 -2.30 9.40 50.46
CA ASP A 319 -2.16 10.85 50.27
C ASP A 319 -2.55 11.55 48.95
N GLY A 320 -3.43 12.53 49.11
CA GLY A 320 -4.00 13.33 48.04
C GLY A 320 -3.24 14.64 47.83
N GLN A 321 -2.72 14.84 46.63
CA GLN A 321 -2.29 16.12 46.05
C GLN A 321 -1.98 15.91 44.56
N GLY A 322 -2.96 16.02 43.65
CA GLY A 322 -2.71 15.78 42.22
C GLY A 322 -3.59 16.55 41.23
N ALA A 323 -4.80 16.96 41.63
CA ALA A 323 -5.79 17.51 40.70
C ALA A 323 -5.42 18.89 40.11
N ALA A 324 -4.61 19.69 40.79
CA ALA A 324 -4.25 21.04 40.32
C ALA A 324 -3.16 21.06 39.24
N SER A 325 -2.29 20.04 39.15
CA SER A 325 -1.18 20.05 38.18
C SER A 325 -1.55 19.49 36.80
N ARG A 326 -2.60 18.65 36.71
CA ARG A 326 -3.07 18.08 35.43
C ARG A 326 -3.74 19.10 34.52
N ALA A 327 -4.56 20.00 35.08
CA ALA A 327 -5.24 21.03 34.30
C ALA A 327 -4.26 22.08 33.74
N ASP A 328 -3.26 22.49 34.55
CA ASP A 328 -2.26 23.49 34.17
C ASP A 328 -1.29 22.96 33.09
N ARG A 329 -1.01 21.64 33.12
CA ARG A 329 -0.11 20.97 32.17
C ARG A 329 -0.79 20.67 30.82
N GLY A 330 -2.08 20.32 30.84
CA GLY A 330 -2.88 20.18 29.62
C GLY A 330 -3.07 21.50 28.86
N GLU A 331 -3.21 22.62 29.58
CA GLU A 331 -3.31 23.93 28.96
C GLU A 331 -1.96 24.41 28.39
N ALA A 332 -0.83 24.05 29.02
CA ALA A 332 0.51 24.29 28.49
C ALA A 332 0.77 23.48 27.21
N TYR A 333 0.38 22.20 27.19
CA TYR A 333 0.50 21.33 26.02
C TYR A 333 -0.33 21.84 24.82
N LEU A 334 -1.58 22.23 25.06
CA LEU A 334 -2.44 22.78 23.99
C LEU A 334 -1.89 24.10 23.44
N ARG A 335 -1.29 24.95 24.27
CA ARG A 335 -0.65 26.19 23.79
C ARG A 335 0.58 25.92 22.94
N GLU A 336 1.42 24.97 23.32
CA GLU A 336 2.61 24.63 22.54
C GLU A 336 2.24 23.93 21.22
N LYS A 337 1.26 23.02 21.25
CA LYS A 337 0.73 22.40 20.03
C LYS A 337 0.11 23.42 19.08
N ASN A 338 -0.69 24.35 19.60
CA ASN A 338 -1.27 25.43 18.79
C ASN A 338 -0.19 26.38 18.23
N ARG A 339 0.92 26.59 18.95
CA ARG A 339 2.06 27.35 18.46
C ARG A 339 2.77 26.64 17.31
N VAL A 340 3.09 25.35 17.47
CA VAL A 340 3.77 24.55 16.43
C VAL A 340 2.89 24.42 15.18
N LEU A 341 1.58 24.25 15.36
CA LEU A 341 0.62 24.26 14.25
C LEU A 341 0.58 25.63 13.55
N ALA A 342 0.65 26.73 14.29
CA ALA A 342 0.71 28.07 13.71
C ALA A 342 2.00 28.30 12.89
N ASP A 343 3.17 27.91 13.41
CA ASP A 343 4.45 27.98 12.68
C ASP A 343 4.43 27.11 11.40
N ARG A 344 3.78 25.93 11.46
CA ARG A 344 3.63 25.05 10.30
C ARG A 344 2.68 25.64 9.26
N VAL A 345 1.57 26.25 9.69
CA VAL A 345 0.65 26.97 8.78
C VAL A 345 1.38 28.13 8.11
N GLU A 346 2.13 28.94 8.86
CA GLU A 346 2.90 30.05 8.29
C GLU A 346 3.94 29.57 7.26
N THR A 347 4.62 28.46 7.54
CA THR A 347 5.58 27.84 6.60
C THR A 347 4.89 27.33 5.32
N LEU A 348 3.71 26.71 5.47
CA LEU A 348 2.93 26.21 4.33
C LEU A 348 2.37 27.35 3.48
N GLU A 349 1.90 28.42 4.11
CA GLU A 349 1.44 29.63 3.43
C GLU A 349 2.57 30.27 2.62
N ALA A 350 3.78 30.37 3.19
CA ALA A 350 4.96 30.88 2.47
C ALA A 350 5.35 29.98 1.28
N THR A 351 5.24 28.65 1.43
CA THR A 351 5.53 27.70 0.35
C THR A 351 4.47 27.78 -0.76
N LEU A 352 3.20 27.98 -0.39
CA LEU A 352 2.12 28.18 -1.36
C LEU A 352 2.31 29.48 -2.14
N GLU A 353 2.74 30.55 -1.47
CA GLU A 353 3.06 31.82 -2.12
C GLU A 353 4.21 31.66 -3.13
N GLU A 354 5.31 31.01 -2.74
CA GLU A 354 6.44 30.73 -3.66
C GLU A 354 6.00 29.90 -4.88
N LYS A 355 5.13 28.90 -4.67
CA LYS A 355 4.61 28.08 -5.77
C LYS A 355 3.67 28.87 -6.69
N ASN A 356 2.83 29.74 -6.14
CA ASN A 356 1.95 30.59 -6.95
C ASN A 356 2.76 31.57 -7.79
N ASP A 357 3.79 32.21 -7.22
CA ASP A 357 4.71 33.07 -7.96
C ASP A 357 5.39 32.31 -9.11
N ARG A 358 5.79 31.05 -8.85
CA ARG A 358 6.40 30.20 -9.88
C ARG A 358 5.41 29.82 -10.99
N ILE A 359 4.15 29.57 -10.64
CA ILE A 359 3.07 29.32 -11.61
C ILE A 359 2.88 30.55 -12.49
N GLU A 360 2.77 31.75 -11.91
CA GLU A 360 2.62 32.99 -12.69
C GLU A 360 3.80 33.23 -13.65
N GLU A 361 5.03 32.97 -13.20
CA GLU A 361 6.23 33.08 -14.05
C GLU A 361 6.19 32.09 -15.23
N LEU A 362 5.77 30.85 -14.97
CA LEU A 362 5.63 29.82 -15.99
C LEU A 362 4.52 30.16 -16.98
N GLU A 363 3.38 30.64 -16.50
CA GLU A 363 2.27 31.09 -17.35
C GLU A 363 2.69 32.26 -18.25
N ALA A 364 3.41 33.26 -17.72
CA ALA A 364 3.95 34.35 -18.50
C ALA A 364 4.98 33.87 -19.55
N THR A 365 5.79 32.87 -19.19
CA THR A 365 6.74 32.24 -20.10
C THR A 365 6.03 31.50 -21.23
N VAL A 366 4.99 30.73 -20.91
CA VAL A 366 4.15 30.02 -21.88
C VAL A 366 3.48 31.02 -22.83
N GLU A 367 2.93 32.11 -22.32
CA GLU A 367 2.28 33.13 -23.14
C GLU A 367 3.26 33.84 -24.09
N ARG A 368 4.47 34.16 -23.59
CA ARG A 368 5.54 34.70 -24.43
C ARG A 368 5.93 33.73 -25.54
N LEU A 369 6.13 32.45 -25.21
CA LEU A 369 6.49 31.42 -26.19
C LEU A 369 5.38 31.21 -27.23
N LYS A 370 4.11 31.25 -26.82
CA LYS A 370 2.96 31.23 -27.74
C LYS A 370 2.96 32.43 -28.67
N SER A 371 3.16 33.65 -28.15
CA SER A 371 3.24 34.85 -28.98
C SER A 371 4.46 34.85 -29.92
N GLU A 372 5.59 34.28 -29.51
CA GLU A 372 6.77 34.08 -30.37
C GLU A 372 6.47 33.06 -31.47
N LEU A 373 5.74 31.99 -31.17
CA LEU A 373 5.30 30.99 -32.14
C LEU A 373 4.34 31.61 -33.17
N ASP A 374 3.33 32.36 -32.71
CA ASP A 374 2.36 33.04 -33.59
C ASP A 374 3.03 34.12 -34.46
N ALA A 375 4.10 34.76 -33.98
CA ALA A 375 4.86 35.75 -34.74
C ALA A 375 5.81 35.13 -35.78
N VAL A 376 6.14 33.85 -35.65
CA VAL A 376 6.94 33.08 -36.62
C VAL A 376 6.07 32.57 -37.77
N GLU A 377 4.74 32.59 -37.63
CA GLU A 377 3.80 32.32 -38.73
C GLU A 377 3.25 33.61 -39.38
N PRO A 378 4.02 34.20 -40.31
CA PRO A 378 3.36 34.71 -41.50
C PRO A 378 4.09 34.33 -42.80
N GLU A 379 3.28 34.08 -43.83
CA GLU A 379 3.61 33.93 -45.26
C GLU A 379 3.87 32.50 -45.78
N THR A 380 2.83 31.66 -45.81
CA THR A 380 2.59 30.82 -47.01
C THR A 380 1.11 30.81 -47.40
N ASP A 381 0.57 31.94 -47.82
CA ASP A 381 -0.58 31.92 -48.74
C ASP A 381 -0.49 33.07 -49.76
N THR A 382 0.24 32.84 -50.85
CA THR A 382 -0.14 33.38 -52.16
C THR A 382 0.17 32.36 -53.24
N GLY A 383 -0.87 31.85 -53.89
CA GLY A 383 -0.76 30.87 -54.96
C GLY A 383 0.01 31.38 -56.19
N THR A 384 0.68 30.45 -56.87
CA THR A 384 0.94 30.49 -58.32
C THR A 384 1.23 29.07 -58.81
N GLU A 385 0.44 28.62 -59.79
CA GLU A 385 0.69 27.43 -60.60
C GLU A 385 2.03 27.56 -61.36
N ARG A 386 2.99 26.64 -61.15
CA ARG A 386 3.82 26.02 -62.21
C ARG A 386 4.86 25.04 -61.66
N GLY A 387 4.74 23.79 -62.09
CA GLY A 387 5.78 22.98 -62.73
C GLY A 387 7.14 22.72 -62.05
N ASP A 388 7.38 21.42 -61.85
CA ASP A 388 8.64 20.67 -61.96
C ASP A 388 9.64 20.60 -60.80
N GLU A 389 9.94 19.32 -60.50
CA GLU A 389 11.22 18.71 -60.08
C GLU A 389 11.92 19.24 -58.81
N SER A 390 11.82 18.47 -57.72
CA SER A 390 12.91 17.58 -57.28
C SER A 390 12.78 17.26 -55.79
N GLU A 391 12.78 15.96 -55.51
CA GLU A 391 12.90 15.39 -54.16
C GLU A 391 14.24 15.82 -53.52
N SER A 392 14.20 16.52 -52.39
CA SER A 392 15.28 16.40 -51.40
C SER A 392 14.73 16.56 -49.99
N SER A 393 14.41 15.40 -49.42
CA SER A 393 14.03 15.19 -48.04
C SER A 393 15.11 15.69 -47.07
N VAL A 394 14.69 16.40 -46.02
CA VAL A 394 15.50 16.89 -44.89
C VAL A 394 16.10 15.73 -44.07
N TRP A 395 15.74 14.48 -44.35
CA TRP A 395 16.33 13.25 -43.80
C TRP A 395 17.73 12.88 -44.33
N GLY A 396 18.38 13.74 -45.12
CA GLY A 396 19.72 13.49 -45.68
C GLY A 396 20.91 14.03 -44.87
N ARG A 397 20.71 14.76 -43.75
CA ARG A 397 21.80 15.53 -43.10
C ARG A 397 22.38 14.99 -41.80
N THR A 398 21.98 13.81 -41.31
CA THR A 398 22.49 13.25 -40.04
C THR A 398 23.28 11.94 -40.16
N LYS A 399 23.56 11.44 -41.36
CA LYS A 399 24.29 10.15 -41.54
C LYS A 399 25.80 10.30 -41.88
N GLY A 400 26.49 11.25 -41.27
CA GLY A 400 27.90 11.55 -41.60
C GLY A 400 28.91 11.51 -40.47
N TRP A 401 28.55 11.03 -39.26
CA TRP A 401 29.41 11.20 -38.08
C TRP A 401 29.82 9.91 -37.34
N PHE A 402 29.49 8.72 -37.84
CA PHE A 402 30.04 7.47 -37.31
C PHE A 402 30.30 6.46 -38.42
N GLU A 403 31.44 6.59 -39.11
CA GLU A 403 32.16 5.50 -39.78
C GLU A 403 33.51 6.06 -40.28
N SER A 404 34.53 6.06 -39.40
CA SER A 404 35.98 5.96 -39.69
C SER A 404 36.78 6.40 -38.46
N ASP A 405 37.12 5.46 -37.57
CA ASP A 405 38.47 4.85 -37.48
C ASP A 405 38.43 3.60 -36.61
#